data_AF-A0A178ZRD5-F1
#
_entry.id   AF-A0A178ZRD5-F1
#
_cell.length_a   1.000
_cell.length_b   1.000
_cell.length_c   1.000
_cell.angle_alpha   90.00
_cell.angle_beta   90.00
_cell.angle_gamma   90.00
#
_symmetry.space_group_name_H-M   'P 1'
#
loop_
_entity.id
_entity.type
_entity.pdbx_description
1 polymer ?
#
loop_
_entity_poly.entity_id
_entity_poly.type
_entity_poly.pdbx_seq_one_letter_code
_entity_poly.pdbx_strand_id
1 'polypeptide(L)'
;MPFQYKIGPFRAPLLPDDESISSTAPSKLSDNSNALPDRAPFLLRTDSFGSTITSSKTSYQPEPPPVRAPFHLLRTNSQRSVPPEKTSYHSLHAELGDKGDQDFWQHTRKSFFLKMAAVFVLLQVLFLGNLSYLYGSLWGSNSRVSSLHVLWLDLDGGVIGDSVKSAYESLQGPEFPSLEKPSVNELHSVAEALDAVRSGSYWAAFVVNQNASAKLARALRGGQAAQTYQASDALTYIWNEVRYPPFSDEALMSNFELLAQVAEQEYHHSRGQAELQRLNRNNTAAVQVLFHPIGISALNIMETTNPTRLLYNTATMVMPVLEQFFFVLILNGLSDELGIYKKVPAMTTAIIRLAFAFAYPLCSALGMTGYVWAFRETWSVDGKQFGLTWMTFWLLHTVHFVVVDTAAAFWPVPVMPFFILTWIVLNLSSSVSPLELNATFYRWGYALPDNEAYSLLTDIWSHGAVPVLHRALPILFAWLLVGSSAATFGHFRRCRLARDK
;
A
#
# COMPACT_ATOMS: atom_id res chain seq x y z
N MET A 1 46.41 -22.56 -33.14
CA MET A 1 46.76 -22.63 -31.70
C MET A 1 45.65 -21.95 -30.92
N PRO A 2 44.82 -22.68 -30.15
CA PRO A 2 43.77 -22.08 -29.34
C PRO A 2 44.28 -21.80 -27.91
N PHE A 3 44.10 -20.58 -27.43
CA PHE A 3 44.27 -20.24 -26.01
C PHE A 3 43.02 -20.68 -25.24
N GLN A 4 43.16 -21.71 -24.40
CA GLN A 4 42.15 -22.08 -23.42
C GLN A 4 42.16 -21.07 -22.26
N TYR A 5 41.05 -20.36 -22.06
CA TYR A 5 40.78 -19.66 -20.80
C TYR A 5 40.14 -20.66 -19.82
N LYS A 6 40.84 -21.00 -18.74
CA LYS A 6 40.28 -21.76 -17.62
C LYS A 6 39.47 -20.81 -16.75
N ILE A 7 38.15 -21.01 -16.70
CA ILE A 7 37.27 -20.38 -15.71
C ILE A 7 37.50 -21.13 -14.38
N GLY A 8 37.95 -20.43 -13.34
CA GLY A 8 38.04 -20.98 -11.99
C GLY A 8 36.64 -21.16 -11.39
N PRO A 9 36.44 -22.11 -10.45
CA PRO A 9 35.11 -22.36 -9.89
C PRO A 9 34.64 -21.18 -9.03
N PHE A 10 33.39 -20.79 -9.25
CA PHE A 10 32.66 -19.81 -8.47
C PHE A 10 32.42 -20.38 -7.06
N ARG A 11 32.98 -19.74 -6.01
CA ARG A 11 32.70 -20.10 -4.61
C ARG A 11 31.60 -19.18 -4.07
N ALA A 12 30.43 -19.76 -3.78
CA ALA A 12 29.38 -19.10 -3.02
C ALA A 12 29.82 -18.96 -1.54
N PRO A 13 29.56 -17.83 -0.87
CA PRO A 13 29.84 -17.71 0.54
C PRO A 13 28.71 -18.31 1.38
N LEU A 14 29.08 -19.16 2.34
CA LEU A 14 28.29 -19.68 3.47
C LEU A 14 27.43 -20.93 3.21
N LEU A 15 28.06 -22.11 3.26
CA LEU A 15 27.50 -23.34 3.85
C LEU A 15 28.62 -24.02 4.66
N PRO A 16 28.33 -24.64 5.82
CA PRO A 16 29.34 -25.40 6.58
C PRO A 16 29.71 -26.68 5.82
N ASP A 17 30.98 -27.07 5.90
CA ASP A 17 31.51 -28.28 5.28
C ASP A 17 30.90 -29.55 5.90
N ASP A 18 30.37 -30.44 5.04
CA ASP A 18 29.98 -31.80 5.39
C ASP A 18 31.24 -32.67 5.58
N GLU A 19 31.54 -33.03 6.83
CA GLU A 19 32.23 -34.28 7.13
C GLU A 19 31.40 -35.09 8.15
N SER A 20 31.25 -36.38 7.84
CA SER A 20 30.62 -37.48 8.59
C SER A 20 29.11 -37.70 8.41
N ILE A 21 28.74 -38.33 7.29
CA ILE A 21 27.58 -39.24 7.26
C ILE A 21 28.05 -40.61 6.77
N SER A 22 28.44 -41.46 7.73
CA SER A 22 28.47 -42.90 7.54
C SER A 22 27.07 -43.47 7.75
N SER A 23 26.54 -44.08 6.69
CA SER A 23 25.61 -45.21 6.67
C SER A 23 25.12 -45.76 8.02
N THR A 24 23.81 -45.74 8.24
CA THR A 24 23.08 -46.91 8.78
C THR A 24 21.59 -46.85 8.41
N ALA A 25 21.08 -47.99 7.97
CA ALA A 25 19.75 -48.23 7.44
C ALA A 25 18.66 -48.30 8.54
N PRO A 26 17.35 -48.42 8.18
CA PRO A 26 16.23 -48.10 9.06
C PRO A 26 15.72 -49.32 9.84
N SER A 27 15.23 -49.09 11.07
CA SER A 27 14.46 -50.09 11.84
C SER A 27 13.03 -49.62 12.08
N LYS A 28 12.09 -50.46 11.64
CA LYS A 28 10.66 -50.45 11.97
C LYS A 28 10.42 -50.74 13.46
N LEU A 29 9.41 -50.12 14.06
CA LEU A 29 8.39 -50.65 15.00
C LEU A 29 7.58 -49.43 15.52
N SER A 30 6.29 -49.27 15.17
CA SER A 30 5.09 -49.53 16.02
C SER A 30 5.16 -48.86 17.41
N ASP A 31 4.23 -48.04 17.89
CA ASP A 31 2.78 -48.24 17.93
C ASP A 31 2.04 -46.95 18.39
N ASN A 32 0.84 -46.73 17.85
CA ASN A 32 -0.39 -46.20 18.47
C ASN A 32 -0.36 -45.08 19.54
N SER A 33 -1.03 -43.96 19.25
CA SER A 33 -2.31 -43.64 19.90
C SER A 33 -3.06 -42.49 19.22
N ASN A 34 -4.37 -42.72 19.04
CA ASN A 34 -5.38 -41.81 18.50
C ASN A 34 -5.68 -40.64 19.45
N ALA A 35 -5.95 -39.45 18.91
CA ALA A 35 -7.16 -38.63 19.17
C ALA A 35 -6.97 -37.16 18.71
N LEU A 36 -7.80 -36.74 17.75
CA LEU A 36 -8.19 -35.34 17.48
C LEU A 36 -9.37 -34.95 18.41
N PRO A 37 -9.88 -33.70 18.43
CA PRO A 37 -9.31 -32.38 18.14
C PRO A 37 -9.63 -31.35 19.27
N ASP A 38 -9.40 -30.05 19.01
CA ASP A 38 -10.34 -28.92 19.26
C ASP A 38 -9.79 -27.70 20.05
N ARG A 39 -10.08 -26.51 19.50
CA ARG A 39 -10.20 -25.15 20.11
C ARG A 39 -8.97 -24.31 20.47
N ALA A 40 -8.78 -23.24 19.68
CA ALA A 40 -8.51 -21.89 20.21
C ALA A 40 -9.80 -21.36 20.90
N PRO A 41 -9.75 -20.46 21.90
CA PRO A 41 -9.37 -19.05 21.72
C PRO A 41 -8.65 -18.43 22.94
N PHE A 42 -8.16 -17.20 22.86
CA PHE A 42 -8.42 -16.13 23.85
C PHE A 42 -7.71 -14.81 23.50
N LEU A 43 -8.52 -13.79 23.21
CA LEU A 43 -8.22 -12.37 23.35
C LEU A 43 -8.30 -11.98 24.83
N LEU A 44 -7.39 -11.13 25.32
CA LEU A 44 -7.63 -10.37 26.56
C LEU A 44 -7.29 -8.90 26.36
N ARG A 45 -8.38 -8.12 26.45
CA ARG A 45 -8.52 -6.68 26.66
C ARG A 45 -8.19 -6.36 28.12
N THR A 46 -7.52 -5.24 28.40
CA THR A 46 -7.55 -4.60 29.73
C THR A 46 -7.71 -3.10 29.57
N ASP A 47 -8.85 -2.59 30.05
CA ASP A 47 -9.12 -1.17 30.27
C ASP A 47 -8.68 -0.73 31.67
N SER A 48 -8.23 0.54 31.75
CA SER A 48 -8.38 1.50 32.86
C SER A 48 -7.78 1.19 34.24
N PHE A 49 -6.89 2.08 34.73
CA PHE A 49 -7.19 3.02 35.83
C PHE A 49 -5.98 3.91 36.19
N GLY A 50 -6.25 5.20 36.45
CA GLY A 50 -5.71 5.87 37.63
C GLY A 50 -4.50 6.79 37.48
N SER A 51 -4.78 8.08 37.41
CA SER A 51 -3.88 9.22 37.63
C SER A 51 -3.06 9.16 38.92
N THR A 52 -1.81 9.62 38.90
CA THR A 52 -1.22 10.34 40.05
C THR A 52 -0.23 11.40 39.58
N ILE A 53 -0.59 12.65 39.89
CA ILE A 53 0.22 13.86 39.75
C ILE A 53 1.31 13.83 40.82
N THR A 54 2.57 14.06 40.46
CA THR A 54 3.55 14.57 41.42
C THR A 54 4.47 15.62 40.80
N SER A 55 4.42 16.80 41.40
CA SER A 55 5.21 18.00 41.15
C SER A 55 6.69 17.79 41.47
N SER A 56 7.60 18.34 40.65
CA SER A 56 8.92 18.76 41.12
C SER A 56 9.51 19.94 40.34
N LYS A 57 9.35 21.12 40.94
CA LYS A 57 10.34 22.20 41.15
C LYS A 57 11.31 22.56 40.02
N THR A 58 11.00 23.70 39.42
CA THR A 58 11.89 24.69 38.82
C THR A 58 13.06 25.07 39.73
N SER A 59 14.28 25.08 39.18
CA SER A 59 15.46 25.73 39.76
C SER A 59 16.11 26.59 38.68
N TYR A 60 16.05 27.89 38.91
CA TYR A 60 16.65 28.97 38.14
C TYR A 60 18.19 28.94 38.29
N GLN A 61 18.95 29.07 37.20
CA GLN A 61 20.36 29.48 37.25
C GLN A 61 20.58 30.74 36.40
N PRO A 62 21.34 31.74 36.88
CA PRO A 62 21.52 33.01 36.19
C PRO A 62 22.59 32.96 35.09
N GLU A 63 22.33 33.70 34.00
CA GLU A 63 23.24 33.96 32.87
C GLU A 63 24.59 34.56 33.32
N PRO A 64 25.72 34.17 32.69
CA PRO A 64 26.95 34.95 32.73
C PRO A 64 27.02 35.97 31.57
N PRO A 65 27.67 37.14 31.76
CA PRO A 65 27.68 38.25 30.80
C PRO A 65 28.60 38.01 29.59
N PRO A 66 28.43 38.75 28.48
CA PRO A 66 29.18 38.52 27.24
C PRO A 66 30.62 39.04 27.34
N VAL A 67 31.59 38.15 27.18
CA VAL A 67 33.01 38.51 27.07
C VAL A 67 33.34 38.82 25.61
N ARG A 68 33.75 40.06 25.38
CA ARG A 68 34.21 40.63 24.11
C ARG A 68 35.62 40.09 23.78
N ALA A 69 35.76 39.31 22.71
CA ALA A 69 37.07 38.88 22.22
C ALA A 69 37.69 39.94 21.27
N PRO A 70 38.98 40.30 21.42
CA PRO A 70 39.65 41.22 20.51
C PRO A 70 40.10 40.51 19.23
N PHE A 71 39.85 41.18 18.10
CA PHE A 71 40.41 40.85 16.78
C PHE A 71 41.93 41.03 16.80
N HIS A 72 42.67 39.94 16.61
CA HIS A 72 44.09 39.99 16.23
C HIS A 72 44.29 39.31 14.87
N LEU A 73 44.65 40.14 13.88
CA LEU A 73 45.18 39.73 12.59
C LEU A 73 46.53 39.02 12.78
N LEU A 74 46.63 37.76 12.38
CA LEU A 74 47.90 37.06 12.21
C LEU A 74 47.93 36.31 10.87
N ARG A 75 48.57 36.99 9.91
CA ARG A 75 49.64 36.50 9.02
C ARG A 75 49.44 35.11 8.40
N THR A 76 49.21 35.16 7.09
CA THR A 76 49.34 34.08 6.12
C THR A 76 50.64 33.28 6.30
N ASN A 77 50.50 31.97 6.53
CA ASN A 77 51.56 31.01 6.27
C ASN A 77 51.01 29.92 5.34
N SER A 78 51.60 29.88 4.14
CA SER A 78 51.42 28.85 3.13
C SER A 78 51.89 27.51 3.69
N GLN A 79 50.95 26.63 4.04
CA GLN A 79 51.21 25.20 4.17
C GLN A 79 50.52 24.47 3.02
N ARG A 80 51.38 23.90 2.17
CA ARG A 80 51.09 22.93 1.13
C ARG A 80 50.14 21.85 1.67
N SER A 81 48.96 21.73 1.09
CA SER A 81 48.01 20.66 1.40
C SER A 81 48.62 19.31 1.02
N VAL A 82 48.98 18.51 2.04
CA VAL A 82 49.29 17.09 1.88
C VAL A 82 47.97 16.37 1.52
N PRO A 83 47.92 15.55 0.45
CA PRO A 83 46.69 14.82 0.12
C PRO A 83 46.38 13.79 1.22
N PRO A 84 45.11 13.42 1.42
CA PRO A 84 44.74 12.45 2.46
C PRO A 84 45.41 11.11 2.14
N GLU A 85 46.25 10.66 3.06
CA GLU A 85 46.88 9.35 3.02
C GLU A 85 45.79 8.28 3.02
N LYS A 86 45.74 7.49 1.95
CA LYS A 86 44.83 6.36 1.81
C LYS A 86 45.20 5.34 2.88
N THR A 87 44.48 5.29 3.99
CA THR A 87 44.49 4.14 4.90
C THR A 87 43.79 2.97 4.20
N SER A 88 44.53 2.35 3.28
CA SER A 88 44.20 1.09 2.64
C SER A 88 44.53 -0.02 3.64
N TYR A 89 43.66 -1.02 3.78
CA TYR A 89 43.91 -2.22 4.60
C TYR A 89 45.30 -2.84 4.34
N HIS A 90 45.85 -2.67 3.13
CA HIS A 90 47.16 -3.18 2.75
C HIS A 90 48.36 -2.38 3.26
N SER A 91 48.22 -1.09 3.61
CA SER A 91 49.37 -0.29 4.08
C SER A 91 49.65 -0.43 5.57
N LEU A 92 48.65 -0.79 6.40
CA LEU A 92 48.85 -1.00 7.84
C LEU A 92 49.29 -2.42 8.20
N HIS A 93 48.90 -3.44 7.42
CA HIS A 93 49.31 -4.83 7.65
C HIS A 93 50.80 -5.08 7.39
N ALA A 94 51.46 -4.22 6.61
CA ALA A 94 52.89 -4.33 6.35
C ALA A 94 53.76 -3.88 7.55
N GLU A 95 53.17 -3.15 8.52
CA GLU A 95 53.91 -2.52 9.62
C GLU A 95 53.75 -3.23 10.97
N LEU A 96 52.73 -4.09 11.13
CA LEU A 96 52.49 -4.85 12.36
C LEU A 96 52.45 -6.36 12.07
N GLY A 97 53.50 -7.09 12.48
CA GLY A 97 53.52 -8.56 12.51
C GLY A 97 52.50 -9.14 13.50
N ASP A 98 52.55 -10.46 13.75
CA ASP A 98 51.58 -11.36 14.43
C ASP A 98 51.02 -10.94 15.83
N LYS A 99 51.46 -9.80 16.39
CA LYS A 99 50.82 -9.10 17.54
C LYS A 99 49.86 -7.98 17.13
N GLY A 100 49.77 -7.68 15.84
CA GLY A 100 49.09 -6.53 15.26
C GLY A 100 47.57 -6.55 15.39
N ASP A 101 46.97 -7.73 15.52
CA ASP A 101 45.51 -7.85 15.56
C ASP A 101 44.91 -7.38 16.90
N GLN A 102 45.57 -7.67 18.03
CA GLN A 102 45.13 -7.18 19.34
C GLN A 102 45.35 -5.66 19.48
N ASP A 103 46.48 -5.14 18.99
CA ASP A 103 46.78 -3.71 19.01
C ASP A 103 45.83 -2.93 18.08
N PHE A 104 45.55 -3.47 16.88
CA PHE A 104 44.58 -2.90 15.94
C PHE A 104 43.17 -2.79 16.55
N TRP A 105 42.69 -3.84 17.22
CA TRP A 105 41.39 -3.82 17.89
C TRP A 105 41.36 -2.79 19.02
N GLN A 106 42.40 -2.70 19.85
CA GLN A 106 42.45 -1.73 20.94
C GLN A 106 42.40 -0.28 20.45
N HIS A 107 43.04 0.02 19.32
CA HIS A 107 43.01 1.34 18.69
C HIS A 107 41.69 1.63 17.95
N THR A 108 41.06 0.63 17.34
CA THR A 108 39.87 0.82 16.50
C THR A 108 38.54 0.67 17.26
N ARG A 109 38.51 -0.09 18.38
CA ARG A 109 37.28 -0.46 19.11
C ARG A 109 36.40 0.74 19.48
N LYS A 110 36.99 1.83 20.00
CA LYS A 110 36.21 2.99 20.46
C LYS A 110 35.52 3.69 19.28
N SER A 111 36.23 3.85 18.17
CA SER A 111 35.69 4.43 16.93
C SER A 111 34.63 3.53 16.31
N PHE A 112 34.86 2.21 16.30
CA PHE A 112 33.89 1.22 15.85
C PHE A 112 32.59 1.29 16.66
N PHE A 113 32.67 1.16 17.99
CA PHE A 113 31.49 1.21 18.85
C PHE A 113 30.76 2.55 18.76
N LEU A 114 31.47 3.67 18.64
CA LEU A 114 30.83 4.98 18.47
C LEU A 114 30.06 5.08 17.14
N LYS A 115 30.67 4.64 16.03
CA LYS A 115 30.02 4.61 14.71
C LYS A 115 28.84 3.65 14.69
N MET A 116 29.00 2.47 15.28
CA MET A 116 27.92 1.48 15.39
C MET A 116 26.78 1.98 16.28
N ALA A 117 27.08 2.66 17.39
CA ALA A 117 26.07 3.28 18.23
C ALA A 117 25.30 4.39 17.48
N ALA A 118 26.01 5.20 16.68
CA ALA A 118 25.36 6.20 15.84
C ALA A 118 24.44 5.55 14.79
N VAL A 119 24.92 4.53 14.06
CA VAL A 119 24.09 3.79 13.08
C VAL A 119 22.91 3.11 13.77
N PHE A 120 23.11 2.53 14.95
CA PHE A 120 22.05 1.92 15.75
C PHE A 120 20.95 2.92 16.07
N VAL A 121 21.28 4.08 16.63
CA VAL A 121 20.31 5.14 16.95
C VAL A 121 19.63 5.66 15.68
N LEU A 122 20.38 5.90 14.61
CA LEU A 122 19.83 6.37 13.34
C LEU A 122 18.83 5.38 12.74
N LEU A 123 19.10 4.08 12.81
CA LEU A 123 18.15 3.06 12.37
C LEU A 123 16.90 3.05 13.25
N GLN A 124 17.02 3.15 14.59
CA GLN A 124 15.84 3.22 15.45
C GLN A 124 14.96 4.43 15.11
N VAL A 125 15.55 5.60 14.90
CA VAL A 125 14.83 6.82 14.50
C VAL A 125 14.22 6.67 13.11
N LEU A 126 14.92 6.04 12.17
CA LEU A 126 14.42 5.78 10.81
C LEU A 126 13.18 4.88 10.85
N PHE A 127 13.24 3.75 11.56
CA PHE A 127 12.10 2.83 11.68
C PHE A 127 10.94 3.50 12.43
N LEU A 128 11.22 4.20 13.52
CA LEU A 128 10.20 4.94 14.25
C LEU A 128 9.50 5.97 13.37
N GLY A 129 10.25 6.80 12.63
CA GLY A 129 9.69 7.82 11.76
C GLY A 129 8.84 7.24 10.62
N ASN A 130 9.38 6.23 9.93
CA ASN A 130 8.69 5.59 8.82
C ASN A 130 7.43 4.83 9.28
N LEU A 131 7.52 4.02 10.33
CA LEU A 131 6.36 3.30 10.84
C LEU A 131 5.33 4.26 11.46
N SER A 132 5.75 5.33 12.14
CA SER A 132 4.80 6.37 12.60
C SER A 132 4.09 7.04 11.43
N TYR A 133 4.78 7.24 10.31
CA TYR A 133 4.17 7.78 9.09
C TYR A 133 3.14 6.81 8.49
N LEU A 134 3.48 5.53 8.34
CA LEU A 134 2.59 4.50 7.81
C LEU A 134 1.35 4.26 8.70
N TYR A 135 1.54 4.12 10.02
CA TYR A 135 0.43 3.93 10.93
C TYR A 135 -0.42 5.21 11.06
N GLY A 136 0.24 6.37 11.05
CA GLY A 136 -0.44 7.66 11.09
C GLY A 136 -1.32 7.93 9.86
N SER A 137 -0.96 7.41 8.67
CA SER A 137 -1.80 7.55 7.48
C SER A 137 -3.14 6.83 7.63
N LEU A 138 -3.14 5.69 8.33
CA LEU A 138 -4.33 4.88 8.61
C LEU A 138 -5.09 5.31 9.87
N TRP A 139 -4.43 6.00 10.80
CA TRP A 139 -5.01 6.31 12.11
C TRP A 139 -6.31 7.11 11.98
N GLY A 140 -7.42 6.49 12.39
CA GLY A 140 -8.74 7.14 12.47
C GLY A 140 -9.47 7.11 11.14
N SER A 141 -9.09 6.22 10.22
CA SER A 141 -9.82 5.94 8.98
C SER A 141 -11.30 5.68 9.26
N ASN A 142 -11.59 4.90 10.31
CA ASN A 142 -12.96 4.52 10.68
C ASN A 142 -13.79 5.74 11.10
N SER A 143 -13.19 6.74 11.76
CA SER A 143 -13.87 8.00 12.09
C SER A 143 -13.98 9.02 10.95
N ARG A 144 -13.58 8.64 9.72
CA ARG A 144 -13.59 9.51 8.54
C ARG A 144 -14.31 8.87 7.35
N VAL A 145 -15.06 7.81 7.59
CA VAL A 145 -15.87 7.12 6.58
C VAL A 145 -16.90 8.07 5.96
N SER A 146 -17.34 9.09 6.68
CA SER A 146 -18.19 10.17 6.14
C SER A 146 -17.55 10.94 4.97
N SER A 147 -16.24 10.81 4.72
CA SER A 147 -15.56 11.39 3.55
C SER A 147 -15.83 10.60 2.26
N LEU A 148 -16.44 9.40 2.37
CA LEU A 148 -16.89 8.62 1.24
C LEU A 148 -18.28 9.10 0.85
N HIS A 149 -18.36 9.78 -0.29
CA HIS A 149 -19.61 10.28 -0.86
C HIS A 149 -20.30 9.15 -1.63
N VAL A 150 -21.53 8.83 -1.22
CA VAL A 150 -22.36 7.76 -1.75
C VAL A 150 -23.64 8.36 -2.32
N LEU A 151 -23.99 7.98 -3.55
CA LEU A 151 -25.22 8.44 -4.19
C LEU A 151 -26.44 7.81 -3.49
N TRP A 152 -27.34 8.64 -2.99
CA TRP A 152 -28.66 8.23 -2.51
C TRP A 152 -29.72 8.49 -3.58
N LEU A 153 -30.33 7.42 -4.09
CA LEU A 153 -31.36 7.50 -5.14
C LEU A 153 -32.64 6.80 -4.70
N ASP A 154 -33.68 7.58 -4.42
CA ASP A 154 -35.01 7.04 -4.12
C ASP A 154 -35.90 7.05 -5.37
N LEU A 155 -36.05 5.88 -6.01
CA LEU A 155 -36.92 5.70 -7.19
C LEU A 155 -38.36 5.31 -6.82
N ASP A 156 -38.62 5.05 -5.54
CA ASP A 156 -39.93 4.62 -5.04
C ASP A 156 -40.76 5.82 -4.58
N GLY A 157 -40.15 6.75 -3.84
CA GLY A 157 -40.83 7.91 -3.23
C GLY A 157 -41.93 7.51 -2.25
N GLY A 158 -41.82 6.30 -1.68
CA GLY A 158 -42.83 5.66 -0.85
C GLY A 158 -42.37 5.39 0.58
N VAL A 159 -43.14 4.54 1.29
CA VAL A 159 -42.90 4.23 2.71
C VAL A 159 -41.54 3.55 2.97
N ILE A 160 -41.02 2.80 2.00
CA ILE A 160 -39.67 2.21 2.09
C ILE A 160 -38.61 3.32 2.03
N GLY A 161 -38.73 4.26 1.10
CA GLY A 161 -37.84 5.43 1.01
C GLY A 161 -37.86 6.29 2.28
N ASP A 162 -39.04 6.55 2.85
CA ASP A 162 -39.20 7.26 4.13
C ASP A 162 -38.52 6.52 5.30
N SER A 163 -38.62 5.18 5.31
CA SER A 163 -38.02 4.35 6.36
C SER A 163 -36.50 4.37 6.28
N VAL A 164 -35.93 4.29 5.07
CA VAL A 164 -34.49 4.40 4.89
C VAL A 164 -33.97 5.81 5.21
N LYS A 165 -34.72 6.86 4.84
CA LYS A 165 -34.36 8.22 5.23
C LYS A 165 -34.29 8.37 6.75
N SER A 166 -35.27 7.85 7.47
CA SER A 166 -35.31 7.88 8.94
C SER A 166 -34.16 7.05 9.55
N ALA A 167 -33.85 5.90 8.96
CA ALA A 167 -32.71 5.07 9.36
C ALA A 167 -31.36 5.77 9.12
N TYR A 168 -31.21 6.49 8.01
CA TYR A 168 -29.99 7.26 7.77
C TYR A 168 -29.86 8.42 8.77
N GLU A 169 -30.96 9.09 9.12
CA GLU A 169 -30.95 10.17 10.11
C GLU A 169 -30.46 9.71 11.50
N SER A 170 -30.65 8.43 11.86
CA SER A 170 -30.18 7.83 13.11
C SER A 170 -28.76 7.27 13.04
N LEU A 171 -28.28 6.88 11.85
CA LEU A 171 -26.96 6.30 11.63
C LEU A 171 -25.89 7.30 11.17
N GLN A 172 -26.28 8.45 10.61
CA GLN A 172 -25.34 9.44 10.09
C GLN A 172 -24.33 9.88 11.16
N GLY A 173 -23.07 9.93 10.78
CA GLY A 173 -21.97 10.28 11.67
C GLY A 173 -20.61 10.09 10.99
N PRO A 174 -19.50 10.36 11.70
CA PRO A 174 -18.15 10.25 11.13
C PRO A 174 -17.78 8.83 10.67
N GLU A 175 -18.40 7.81 11.26
CA GLU A 175 -18.16 6.39 10.99
C GLU A 175 -19.07 5.80 9.91
N PHE A 176 -19.99 6.59 9.36
CA PHE A 176 -20.95 6.17 8.35
C PHE A 176 -20.76 6.98 7.05
N PRO A 177 -20.88 6.39 5.85
CA PRO A 177 -20.68 7.10 4.60
C PRO A 177 -21.70 8.23 4.41
N SER A 178 -21.29 9.31 3.75
CA SER A 178 -22.19 10.43 3.49
C SER A 178 -23.10 10.09 2.31
N LEU A 179 -24.42 10.10 2.55
CA LEU A 179 -25.43 9.88 1.52
C LEU A 179 -25.84 11.21 0.89
N GLU A 180 -25.57 11.34 -0.41
CA GLU A 180 -25.82 12.56 -1.18
C GLU A 180 -26.94 12.35 -2.19
N LYS A 181 -27.89 13.27 -2.22
CA LYS A 181 -28.91 13.28 -3.26
C LYS A 181 -28.30 13.81 -4.57
N PRO A 182 -28.67 13.24 -5.73
CA PRO A 182 -28.25 13.79 -7.00
C PRO A 182 -28.74 15.23 -7.15
N SER A 183 -28.01 16.04 -7.92
CA SER A 183 -28.53 17.28 -8.48
C SER A 183 -29.88 17.00 -9.15
N VAL A 184 -30.88 17.81 -8.82
CA VAL A 184 -32.29 17.57 -9.16
C VAL A 184 -32.47 17.21 -10.65
N ASN A 185 -33.13 16.06 -10.92
CA ASN A 185 -33.56 15.53 -12.22
C ASN A 185 -32.51 14.86 -13.15
N GLU A 186 -31.34 14.44 -12.65
CA GLU A 186 -30.35 13.80 -13.53
C GLU A 186 -30.41 12.26 -13.56
N LEU A 187 -30.96 11.61 -12.53
CA LEU A 187 -30.97 10.14 -12.41
C LEU A 187 -32.38 9.60 -12.09
N HIS A 188 -32.81 8.61 -12.86
CA HIS A 188 -34.13 7.97 -12.83
C HIS A 188 -34.08 6.44 -12.85
N SER A 189 -32.89 5.84 -12.90
CA SER A 189 -32.73 4.38 -12.98
C SER A 189 -31.51 3.86 -12.22
N VAL A 190 -31.56 2.56 -11.87
CA VAL A 190 -30.43 1.82 -11.30
C VAL A 190 -29.24 1.80 -12.27
N ALA A 191 -29.49 1.77 -13.58
CA ALA A 191 -28.45 1.80 -14.61
C ALA A 191 -27.68 3.13 -14.62
N GLU A 192 -28.38 4.27 -14.51
CA GLU A 192 -27.73 5.57 -14.39
C GLU A 192 -26.96 5.69 -13.07
N ALA A 193 -27.47 5.12 -11.97
CA ALA A 193 -26.74 5.07 -10.70
C ALA A 193 -25.46 4.24 -10.82
N LEU A 194 -25.51 3.12 -11.55
CA LEU A 194 -24.33 2.32 -11.89
C LEU A 194 -23.32 3.14 -12.70
N ASP A 195 -23.77 3.87 -13.73
CA ASP A 195 -22.91 4.72 -14.54
C ASP A 195 -22.28 5.87 -13.72
N ALA A 196 -23.03 6.43 -12.75
CA ALA A 196 -22.52 7.43 -11.83
C ALA A 196 -21.39 6.89 -10.95
N VAL A 197 -21.50 5.67 -10.42
CA VAL A 197 -20.42 4.99 -9.68
C VAL A 197 -19.25 4.66 -10.61
N ARG A 198 -19.52 4.15 -11.83
CA ARG A 198 -18.50 3.86 -12.85
C ARG A 198 -17.76 5.09 -13.34
N SER A 199 -18.35 6.28 -13.26
CA SER A 199 -17.66 7.54 -13.60
C SER A 199 -16.63 7.98 -12.55
N GLY A 200 -16.70 7.42 -11.33
CA GLY A 200 -15.89 7.86 -10.19
C GLY A 200 -16.44 9.06 -9.44
N SER A 201 -17.63 9.56 -9.80
CA SER A 201 -18.28 10.69 -9.12
C SER A 201 -18.72 10.33 -7.69
N TYR A 202 -19.05 9.06 -7.46
CA TYR A 202 -19.42 8.52 -6.15
C TYR A 202 -18.63 7.24 -5.87
N TRP A 203 -18.39 6.96 -4.59
CA TRP A 203 -17.77 5.70 -4.15
C TRP A 203 -18.69 4.51 -4.29
N ALA A 204 -19.99 4.73 -4.09
CA ALA A 204 -21.05 3.75 -4.21
C ALA A 204 -22.38 4.45 -4.46
N ALA A 205 -23.43 3.68 -4.72
CA ALA A 205 -24.80 4.14 -4.73
C ALA A 205 -25.67 3.25 -3.82
N PHE A 206 -26.62 3.86 -3.14
CA PHE A 206 -27.68 3.20 -2.41
C PHE A 206 -29.01 3.62 -3.02
N VAL A 207 -29.73 2.64 -3.55
CA VAL A 207 -30.92 2.85 -4.38
C VAL A 207 -32.14 2.19 -3.73
N VAL A 208 -33.22 2.96 -3.59
CA VAL A 208 -34.55 2.42 -3.29
C VAL A 208 -35.19 2.10 -4.63
N ASN A 209 -35.53 0.84 -4.86
CA ASN A 209 -36.00 0.38 -6.16
C ASN A 209 -37.42 0.86 -6.48
N GLN A 210 -37.67 1.11 -7.75
CA GLN A 210 -38.96 1.60 -8.21
C GLN A 210 -40.10 0.65 -7.85
N ASN A 211 -41.22 1.21 -7.37
CA ASN A 211 -42.42 0.50 -6.94
C ASN A 211 -42.20 -0.50 -5.78
N ALA A 212 -41.11 -0.40 -5.02
CA ALA A 212 -40.84 -1.27 -3.87
C ALA A 212 -41.97 -1.19 -2.83
N SER A 213 -42.42 0.01 -2.45
CA SER A 213 -43.53 0.18 -1.49
C SER A 213 -44.85 -0.39 -2.03
N ALA A 214 -45.13 -0.17 -3.32
CA ALA A 214 -46.35 -0.67 -3.95
C ALA A 214 -46.34 -2.20 -4.12
N LYS A 215 -45.17 -2.81 -4.34
CA LYS A 215 -44.99 -4.28 -4.35
C LYS A 215 -45.24 -4.85 -2.95
N LEU A 216 -44.64 -4.27 -1.92
CA LEU A 216 -44.81 -4.67 -0.53
C LEU A 216 -46.28 -4.58 -0.08
N ALA A 217 -46.95 -3.46 -0.34
CA ALA A 217 -48.36 -3.27 0.00
C ALA A 217 -49.30 -4.29 -0.69
N ARG A 218 -48.96 -4.74 -1.91
CA ARG A 218 -49.70 -5.80 -2.61
C ARG A 218 -49.42 -7.17 -2.00
N ALA A 219 -48.17 -7.46 -1.65
CA ALA A 219 -47.78 -8.72 -1.02
C ALA A 219 -48.46 -8.91 0.35
N LEU A 220 -48.60 -7.86 1.15
CA LEU A 220 -49.30 -7.90 2.44
C LEU A 220 -50.81 -8.23 2.33
N ARG A 221 -51.43 -7.99 1.17
CA ARG A 221 -52.83 -8.37 0.89
C ARG A 221 -52.99 -9.86 0.54
N GLY A 222 -51.89 -10.59 0.35
CA GLY A 222 -51.88 -12.02 0.00
C GLY A 222 -52.01 -12.31 -1.49
N GLY A 223 -52.29 -13.58 -1.80
CA GLY A 223 -52.38 -14.09 -3.18
C GLY A 223 -51.00 -14.33 -3.80
N GLN A 224 -50.94 -14.28 -5.13
CA GLN A 224 -49.69 -14.53 -5.88
C GLN A 224 -48.60 -13.52 -5.56
N ALA A 225 -48.97 -12.25 -5.32
CA ALA A 225 -48.04 -11.19 -5.00
C ALA A 225 -47.24 -11.48 -3.71
N ALA A 226 -47.82 -12.20 -2.74
CA ALA A 226 -47.14 -12.61 -1.53
C ALA A 226 -46.19 -13.80 -1.77
N GLN A 227 -46.59 -14.74 -2.62
CA GLN A 227 -45.80 -15.95 -2.91
C GLN A 227 -44.54 -15.64 -3.72
N THR A 228 -44.56 -14.62 -4.57
CA THR A 228 -43.43 -14.21 -5.41
C THR A 228 -42.68 -13.01 -4.85
N TYR A 229 -43.01 -12.53 -3.65
CA TYR A 229 -42.35 -11.38 -3.06
C TYR A 229 -40.94 -11.73 -2.62
N GLN A 230 -39.97 -10.88 -2.95
CA GLN A 230 -38.60 -10.97 -2.48
C GLN A 230 -38.24 -9.65 -1.82
N ALA A 231 -37.86 -9.70 -0.54
CA ALA A 231 -37.48 -8.50 0.21
C ALA A 231 -36.24 -7.83 -0.38
N SER A 232 -35.30 -8.62 -0.92
CA SER A 232 -34.08 -8.17 -1.60
C SER A 232 -34.32 -7.27 -2.82
N ASP A 233 -35.54 -7.28 -3.38
CA ASP A 233 -35.91 -6.42 -4.50
C ASP A 233 -36.21 -4.97 -4.05
N ALA A 234 -36.31 -4.71 -2.75
CA ALA A 234 -36.67 -3.38 -2.24
C ALA A 234 -35.53 -2.37 -2.36
N LEU A 235 -34.32 -2.78 -1.99
CA LEU A 235 -33.14 -1.93 -1.96
C LEU A 235 -32.01 -2.56 -2.79
N THR A 236 -31.19 -1.72 -3.42
CA THR A 236 -29.99 -2.15 -4.14
C THR A 236 -28.84 -1.22 -3.81
N TYR A 237 -27.67 -1.78 -3.52
CA TYR A 237 -26.43 -1.00 -3.40
C TYR A 237 -25.42 -1.40 -4.48
N ILE A 238 -24.69 -0.41 -4.96
CA ILE A 238 -23.76 -0.50 -6.08
C ILE A 238 -22.39 -0.03 -5.62
N TRP A 239 -21.34 -0.82 -5.83
CA TRP A 239 -19.96 -0.42 -5.50
C TRP A 239 -18.94 -1.13 -6.38
N ASN A 240 -17.69 -0.68 -6.32
CA ASN A 240 -16.58 -1.31 -7.01
C ASN A 240 -15.59 -1.92 -5.99
N GLU A 241 -15.75 -3.20 -5.67
CA GLU A 241 -14.95 -3.87 -4.64
C GLU A 241 -13.44 -3.81 -4.93
N VAL A 242 -13.04 -3.95 -6.19
CA VAL A 242 -11.63 -4.01 -6.60
C VAL A 242 -10.80 -2.77 -6.22
N ARG A 243 -11.44 -1.61 -5.98
CA ARG A 243 -10.73 -0.34 -5.73
C ARG A 243 -9.89 -0.39 -4.45
N TYR A 244 -10.46 -0.91 -3.36
CA TYR A 244 -9.79 -1.14 -2.07
C TYR A 244 -10.56 -2.20 -1.28
N PRO A 245 -10.39 -3.51 -1.55
CA PRO A 245 -11.32 -4.53 -1.07
C PRO A 245 -11.58 -4.48 0.44
N PRO A 246 -10.58 -4.41 1.34
CA PRO A 246 -10.84 -4.36 2.78
C PRO A 246 -11.65 -3.12 3.21
N PHE A 247 -11.40 -1.97 2.59
CA PHE A 247 -12.11 -0.73 2.90
C PHE A 247 -13.52 -0.72 2.29
N SER A 248 -13.69 -1.25 1.09
CA SER A 248 -15.00 -1.39 0.45
C SER A 248 -15.92 -2.31 1.25
N ASP A 249 -15.39 -3.44 1.75
CA ASP A 249 -16.16 -4.42 2.54
C ASP A 249 -16.63 -3.83 3.88
N GLU A 250 -15.73 -3.16 4.61
CA GLU A 250 -16.05 -2.59 5.94
C GLU A 250 -16.80 -1.27 5.84
N ALA A 251 -16.33 -0.32 5.04
CA ALA A 251 -16.86 1.05 5.02
C ALA A 251 -18.13 1.21 4.18
N LEU A 252 -18.38 0.33 3.20
CA LEU A 252 -19.55 0.40 2.32
C LEU A 252 -20.50 -0.77 2.55
N MET A 253 -20.09 -2.00 2.22
CA MET A 253 -20.99 -3.17 2.26
C MET A 253 -21.64 -3.35 3.64
N SER A 254 -20.83 -3.43 4.70
CA SER A 254 -21.33 -3.61 6.07
C SER A 254 -22.25 -2.47 6.52
N ASN A 255 -21.93 -1.23 6.15
CA ASN A 255 -22.74 -0.05 6.47
C ASN A 255 -24.08 -0.02 5.71
N PHE A 256 -24.11 -0.50 4.46
CA PHE A 256 -25.35 -0.58 3.68
C PHE A 256 -26.29 -1.69 4.15
N GLU A 257 -25.73 -2.83 4.57
CA GLU A 257 -26.52 -3.88 5.22
C GLU A 257 -27.10 -3.41 6.55
N LEU A 258 -26.32 -2.68 7.36
CA LEU A 258 -26.80 -2.06 8.59
C LEU A 258 -27.93 -1.05 8.29
N LEU A 259 -27.78 -0.20 7.27
CA LEU A 259 -28.81 0.77 6.88
C LEU A 259 -30.11 0.07 6.47
N ALA A 260 -30.03 -1.02 5.71
CA ALA A 260 -31.21 -1.80 5.33
C ALA A 260 -31.90 -2.42 6.55
N GLN A 261 -31.14 -2.95 7.50
CA GLN A 261 -31.68 -3.52 8.75
C GLN A 261 -32.38 -2.46 9.61
N VAL A 262 -31.76 -1.29 9.78
CA VAL A 262 -32.38 -0.19 10.54
C VAL A 262 -33.60 0.36 9.78
N ALA A 263 -33.58 0.41 8.44
CA ALA A 263 -34.73 0.80 7.65
C ALA A 263 -35.92 -0.16 7.80
N GLU A 264 -35.66 -1.47 7.85
CA GLU A 264 -36.68 -2.48 8.16
C GLU A 264 -37.26 -2.28 9.58
N GLN A 265 -36.40 -2.00 10.55
CA GLN A 265 -36.83 -1.68 11.92
C GLN A 265 -37.70 -0.42 11.97
N GLU A 266 -37.32 0.65 11.28
CA GLU A 266 -38.10 1.89 11.18
C GLU A 266 -39.43 1.68 10.48
N TYR A 267 -39.48 0.83 9.46
CA TYR A 267 -40.72 0.43 8.81
C TYR A 267 -41.67 -0.29 9.79
N HIS A 268 -41.15 -1.25 10.57
CA HIS A 268 -41.95 -1.93 11.58
C HIS A 268 -42.45 -0.98 12.67
N HIS A 269 -41.59 -0.09 13.15
CA HIS A 269 -41.93 0.86 14.20
C HIS A 269 -43.01 1.85 13.73
N SER A 270 -42.86 2.40 12.53
CA SER A 270 -43.75 3.46 12.01
C SER A 270 -45.04 2.93 11.36
N ARG A 271 -44.99 1.75 10.70
CA ARG A 271 -46.10 1.21 9.89
C ARG A 271 -46.61 -0.15 10.35
N GLY A 272 -45.87 -0.89 11.19
CA GLY A 272 -46.18 -2.28 11.54
C GLY A 272 -47.60 -2.48 12.10
N GLN A 273 -48.06 -1.60 13.00
CA GLN A 273 -49.41 -1.71 13.56
C GLN A 273 -50.51 -1.51 12.50
N ALA A 274 -50.34 -0.52 11.61
CA ALA A 274 -51.30 -0.23 10.55
C ALA A 274 -51.34 -1.37 9.52
N GLU A 275 -50.19 -1.95 9.19
CA GLU A 275 -50.10 -3.06 8.24
C GLU A 275 -50.63 -4.38 8.82
N LEU A 276 -50.48 -4.63 10.13
CA LEU A 276 -51.09 -5.79 10.80
C LEU A 276 -52.63 -5.78 10.77
N GLN A 277 -53.24 -4.60 10.68
CA GLN A 277 -54.69 -4.44 10.50
C GLN A 277 -55.13 -4.74 9.05
N ARG A 278 -54.25 -4.51 8.07
CA ARG A 278 -54.51 -4.70 6.63
C ARG A 278 -54.05 -6.07 6.10
N LEU A 279 -53.24 -6.77 6.89
CA LEU A 279 -52.67 -8.07 6.57
C LEU A 279 -53.75 -9.13 6.31
N ASN A 280 -53.60 -9.87 5.22
CA ASN A 280 -54.39 -11.07 4.99
C ASN A 280 -53.87 -12.24 5.84
N ARG A 281 -54.39 -12.36 7.07
CA ARG A 281 -53.97 -13.37 8.06
C ARG A 281 -54.21 -14.82 7.63
N ASN A 282 -55.06 -15.05 6.63
CA ASN A 282 -55.34 -16.39 6.10
C ASN A 282 -54.30 -16.84 5.05
N ASN A 283 -53.37 -15.97 4.68
CA ASN A 283 -52.32 -16.27 3.71
C ASN A 283 -50.95 -16.31 4.42
N THR A 284 -50.39 -17.51 4.60
CA THR A 284 -49.09 -17.70 5.28
C THR A 284 -47.96 -16.94 4.61
N ALA A 285 -47.97 -16.80 3.27
CA ALA A 285 -46.94 -16.03 2.56
C ALA A 285 -47.01 -14.53 2.90
N ALA A 286 -48.22 -13.96 3.01
CA ALA A 286 -48.37 -12.56 3.43
C ALA A 286 -47.86 -12.33 4.85
N VAL A 287 -48.06 -13.30 5.76
CA VAL A 287 -47.53 -13.26 7.13
C VAL A 287 -46.00 -13.29 7.13
N GLN A 288 -45.38 -14.12 6.29
CA GLN A 288 -43.91 -14.17 6.14
C GLN A 288 -43.34 -12.85 5.62
N VAL A 289 -44.01 -12.23 4.63
CA VAL A 289 -43.63 -10.91 4.11
C VAL A 289 -43.65 -9.84 5.21
N LEU A 290 -44.58 -9.92 6.18
CA LEU A 290 -44.59 -8.97 7.29
C LEU A 290 -43.41 -9.16 8.25
N PHE A 291 -42.77 -10.33 8.32
CA PHE A 291 -41.60 -10.53 9.19
C PHE A 291 -40.27 -10.11 8.54
N HIS A 292 -40.23 -10.06 7.21
CA HIS A 292 -39.07 -9.56 6.48
C HIS A 292 -39.53 -8.71 5.26
N PRO A 293 -40.09 -7.51 5.50
CA PRO A 293 -40.65 -6.67 4.44
C PRO A 293 -39.60 -5.90 3.64
N ILE A 294 -38.38 -5.71 4.14
CA ILE A 294 -37.36 -4.91 3.46
C ILE A 294 -36.04 -5.68 3.49
N GLY A 295 -35.50 -5.94 2.31
CA GLY A 295 -34.18 -6.53 2.12
C GLY A 295 -33.38 -5.71 1.12
N ILE A 296 -32.11 -6.10 0.99
CA ILE A 296 -31.16 -5.40 0.13
C ILE A 296 -30.44 -6.39 -0.79
N SER A 297 -30.19 -5.96 -2.02
CA SER A 297 -29.43 -6.69 -3.03
C SER A 297 -28.14 -5.95 -3.39
N ALA A 298 -27.10 -6.73 -3.69
CA ALA A 298 -25.79 -6.24 -4.07
C ALA A 298 -25.62 -6.18 -5.60
N LEU A 299 -25.04 -5.11 -6.11
CA LEU A 299 -24.53 -5.00 -7.48
C LEU A 299 -23.06 -4.56 -7.43
N ASN A 300 -22.16 -5.53 -7.47
CA ASN A 300 -20.73 -5.28 -7.46
C ASN A 300 -20.20 -5.12 -8.89
N ILE A 301 -19.47 -4.04 -9.17
CA ILE A 301 -18.90 -3.74 -10.50
C ILE A 301 -17.80 -4.73 -10.87
N MET A 302 -16.93 -5.08 -9.92
CA MET A 302 -15.85 -6.04 -10.12
C MET A 302 -15.61 -6.79 -8.82
N GLU A 303 -16.26 -7.96 -8.73
CA GLU A 303 -16.14 -8.86 -7.60
C GLU A 303 -14.72 -9.44 -7.51
N THR A 304 -14.12 -9.33 -6.34
CA THR A 304 -12.72 -9.70 -6.12
C THR A 304 -12.59 -10.57 -4.88
N THR A 305 -13.17 -11.77 -4.88
CA THR A 305 -13.26 -12.66 -3.70
C THR A 305 -12.00 -13.48 -3.39
N ASN A 306 -10.96 -13.39 -4.22
CA ASN A 306 -9.71 -14.12 -4.06
C ASN A 306 -8.91 -13.63 -2.84
N PRO A 307 -8.37 -14.52 -1.98
CA PRO A 307 -7.57 -14.12 -0.81
C PRO A 307 -6.32 -13.29 -1.16
N THR A 308 -5.76 -13.49 -2.35
CA THR A 308 -4.59 -12.74 -2.86
C THR A 308 -4.85 -11.24 -3.02
N ARG A 309 -6.11 -10.80 -3.02
CA ARG A 309 -6.51 -9.38 -3.09
C ARG A 309 -5.87 -8.51 -2.01
N LEU A 310 -5.64 -9.08 -0.82
CA LEU A 310 -5.02 -8.39 0.31
C LEU A 310 -3.58 -7.95 0.04
N LEU A 311 -2.92 -8.60 -0.93
CA LEU A 311 -1.54 -8.33 -1.29
C LEU A 311 -1.41 -7.26 -2.38
N TYR A 312 -2.46 -6.99 -3.16
CA TYR A 312 -2.38 -6.17 -4.38
C TYR A 312 -2.02 -4.72 -4.10
N ASN A 313 -2.53 -4.15 -3.01
CA ASN A 313 -2.26 -2.78 -2.59
C ASN A 313 -1.23 -2.68 -1.45
N THR A 314 -0.69 -3.81 -1.00
CA THR A 314 0.28 -3.88 0.09
C THR A 314 1.63 -4.42 -0.42
N ALA A 315 1.90 -5.71 -0.23
CA ALA A 315 3.17 -6.34 -0.60
C ALA A 315 3.52 -6.16 -2.08
N THR A 316 2.51 -6.22 -2.95
CA THR A 316 2.68 -6.04 -4.41
C THR A 316 3.18 -4.64 -4.74
N MET A 317 2.78 -3.60 -4.01
CA MET A 317 3.26 -2.22 -4.23
C MET A 317 4.69 -2.01 -3.73
N VAL A 318 5.17 -2.83 -2.78
CA VAL A 318 6.56 -2.76 -2.28
C VAL A 318 7.58 -3.36 -3.26
N MET A 319 7.20 -4.42 -3.98
CA MET A 319 8.12 -5.18 -4.85
C MET A 319 8.78 -4.37 -5.97
N PRO A 320 8.05 -3.48 -6.70
CA PRO A 320 8.65 -2.65 -7.74
C PRO A 320 9.92 -1.92 -7.27
N VAL A 321 9.90 -1.32 -6.08
CA VAL A 321 11.07 -0.61 -5.53
C VAL A 321 12.21 -1.56 -5.20
N LEU A 322 11.91 -2.68 -4.53
CA LEU A 322 12.93 -3.65 -4.09
C LEU A 322 13.66 -4.30 -5.26
N GLU A 323 12.92 -4.73 -6.28
CA GLU A 323 13.49 -5.34 -7.48
C GLU A 323 14.43 -4.36 -8.20
N GLN A 324 14.00 -3.12 -8.38
CA GLN A 324 14.85 -2.08 -8.98
C GLN A 324 16.08 -1.78 -8.13
N PHE A 325 15.93 -1.73 -6.81
CA PHE A 325 17.05 -1.50 -5.91
C PHE A 325 18.13 -2.57 -5.98
N PHE A 326 17.75 -3.85 -5.90
CA PHE A 326 18.72 -4.94 -5.97
C PHE A 326 19.44 -4.97 -7.30
N PHE A 327 18.72 -4.76 -8.41
CA PHE A 327 19.35 -4.71 -9.72
C PHE A 327 20.30 -3.52 -9.88
N VAL A 328 19.89 -2.31 -9.47
CA VAL A 328 20.76 -1.11 -9.52
C VAL A 328 22.00 -1.29 -8.65
N LEU A 329 21.87 -1.93 -7.47
CA LEU A 329 23.00 -2.23 -6.59
C LEU A 329 24.02 -3.16 -7.27
N ILE A 330 23.55 -4.26 -7.86
CA ILE A 330 24.41 -5.21 -8.59
C ILE A 330 25.05 -4.54 -9.81
N LEU A 331 24.26 -3.80 -10.59
CA LEU A 331 24.73 -3.08 -11.76
C LEU A 331 25.85 -2.10 -11.40
N ASN A 332 25.70 -1.38 -10.28
CA ASN A 332 26.72 -0.46 -9.79
C ASN A 332 27.97 -1.18 -9.29
N GLY A 333 27.80 -2.23 -8.47
CA GLY A 333 28.91 -3.02 -7.95
C GLY A 333 29.77 -3.63 -9.06
N LEU A 334 29.13 -4.28 -10.04
CA LEU A 334 29.83 -4.86 -11.20
C LEU A 334 30.50 -3.78 -12.06
N SER A 335 29.84 -2.63 -12.25
CA SER A 335 30.42 -1.53 -13.04
C SER A 335 31.66 -0.93 -12.37
N ASP A 336 31.69 -0.87 -11.04
CA ASP A 336 32.85 -0.44 -10.27
C ASP A 336 33.97 -1.49 -10.31
N GLU A 337 33.65 -2.76 -10.07
CA GLU A 337 34.60 -3.89 -10.09
C GLU A 337 35.30 -4.04 -11.45
N LEU A 338 34.54 -4.00 -12.54
CA LEU A 338 35.07 -4.09 -13.90
C LEU A 338 35.71 -2.78 -14.37
N GLY A 339 35.60 -1.70 -13.58
CA GLY A 339 36.12 -0.38 -13.91
C GLY A 339 35.42 0.26 -15.12
N ILE A 340 34.16 -0.08 -15.38
CA ILE A 340 33.36 0.39 -16.52
C ILE A 340 33.29 1.92 -16.51
N TYR A 341 33.02 2.52 -15.35
CA TYR A 341 32.91 3.99 -15.24
C TYR A 341 34.24 4.72 -15.51
N LYS A 342 35.38 4.05 -15.28
CA LYS A 342 36.72 4.60 -15.49
C LYS A 342 37.22 4.40 -16.92
N LYS A 343 37.04 3.20 -17.48
CA LYS A 343 37.66 2.77 -18.74
C LYS A 343 36.80 2.99 -19.99
N VAL A 344 35.48 3.04 -19.83
CA VAL A 344 34.54 3.14 -20.98
C VAL A 344 34.06 4.60 -21.15
N PRO A 345 33.86 5.08 -22.40
CA PRO A 345 33.26 6.39 -22.65
C PRO A 345 31.92 6.59 -21.92
N ALA A 346 31.67 7.82 -21.47
CA ALA A 346 30.51 8.11 -20.62
C ALA A 346 29.19 7.96 -21.40
N MET A 347 29.21 8.29 -22.70
CA MET A 347 28.04 8.13 -23.58
C MET A 347 27.71 6.66 -23.83
N THR A 348 28.72 5.80 -24.05
CA THR A 348 28.50 4.35 -24.24
C THR A 348 27.90 3.72 -22.98
N THR A 349 28.43 4.06 -21.81
CA THR A 349 27.88 3.57 -20.54
C THR A 349 26.48 4.12 -20.27
N ALA A 350 26.19 5.37 -20.67
CA ALA A 350 24.85 5.94 -20.56
C ALA A 350 23.83 5.19 -21.44
N ILE A 351 24.20 4.84 -22.69
CA ILE A 351 23.34 4.05 -23.60
C ILE A 351 23.08 2.66 -23.03
N ILE A 352 24.12 1.97 -22.55
CA ILE A 352 23.97 0.65 -21.90
C ILE A 352 23.03 0.75 -20.68
N ARG A 353 23.20 1.81 -19.88
CA ARG A 353 22.38 2.04 -18.69
C ARG A 353 20.92 2.32 -19.06
N LEU A 354 20.68 3.12 -20.09
CA LEU A 354 19.33 3.36 -20.62
C LEU A 354 18.68 2.07 -21.14
N ALA A 355 19.46 1.21 -21.82
CA ALA A 355 18.96 -0.10 -22.26
C ALA A 355 18.54 -0.98 -21.07
N PHE A 356 19.32 -0.99 -19.99
CA PHE A 356 18.93 -1.70 -18.75
C PHE A 356 17.74 -1.05 -18.04
N ALA A 357 17.67 0.29 -17.99
CA ALA A 357 16.56 1.04 -17.43
C ALA A 357 15.24 0.81 -18.17
N PHE A 358 15.29 0.29 -19.40
CA PHE A 358 14.12 -0.14 -20.16
C PHE A 358 13.86 -1.64 -20.00
N ALA A 359 14.88 -2.47 -20.29
CA ALA A 359 14.73 -3.91 -20.43
C ALA A 359 14.48 -4.62 -19.08
N TYR A 360 15.17 -4.23 -18.01
CA TYR A 360 15.01 -4.88 -16.71
C TYR A 360 13.62 -4.58 -16.09
N PRO A 361 13.16 -3.31 -16.04
CA PRO A 361 11.77 -2.99 -15.66
C PRO A 361 10.72 -3.74 -16.48
N LEU A 362 10.93 -3.88 -17.80
CA LEU A 362 9.97 -4.57 -18.67
C LEU A 362 9.82 -6.06 -18.31
N CYS A 363 10.94 -6.75 -18.09
CA CYS A 363 10.95 -8.17 -17.71
C CYS A 363 10.45 -8.39 -16.28
N SER A 364 10.87 -7.55 -15.33
CA SER A 364 10.42 -7.63 -13.94
C SER A 364 8.92 -7.38 -13.82
N ALA A 365 8.39 -6.36 -14.50
CA ALA A 365 6.96 -6.11 -14.59
C ALA A 365 6.18 -7.25 -15.24
N LEU A 366 6.76 -7.95 -16.23
CA LEU A 366 6.13 -9.14 -16.82
C LEU A 366 6.07 -10.28 -15.81
N GLY A 367 7.15 -10.54 -15.07
CA GLY A 367 7.17 -11.53 -14.00
C GLY A 367 6.14 -11.20 -12.91
N MET A 368 6.04 -9.92 -12.57
CA MET A 368 5.07 -9.40 -11.61
C MET A 368 3.63 -9.62 -12.05
N THR A 369 3.31 -9.21 -13.27
CA THR A 369 2.01 -9.45 -13.90
C THR A 369 1.71 -10.95 -13.97
N GLY A 370 2.73 -11.75 -14.29
CA GLY A 370 2.64 -13.20 -14.41
C GLY A 370 2.21 -13.88 -13.12
N TYR A 371 2.75 -13.49 -11.96
CA TYR A 371 2.32 -14.09 -10.70
C TYR A 371 0.92 -13.61 -10.28
N VAL A 372 0.58 -12.32 -10.47
CA VAL A 372 -0.80 -11.84 -10.21
C VAL A 372 -1.79 -12.63 -11.07
N TRP A 373 -1.42 -12.88 -12.32
CA TRP A 373 -2.23 -13.66 -13.25
C TRP A 373 -2.31 -15.15 -12.90
N ALA A 374 -1.21 -15.76 -12.46
CA ALA A 374 -1.15 -17.17 -12.10
C ALA A 374 -1.98 -17.49 -10.85
N PHE A 375 -2.02 -16.56 -9.89
CA PHE A 375 -2.74 -16.71 -8.62
C PHE A 375 -4.05 -15.91 -8.58
N ARG A 376 -4.67 -15.67 -9.74
CA ARG A 376 -5.96 -14.97 -9.86
C ARG A 376 -7.18 -15.82 -9.50
N GLU A 377 -7.01 -17.14 -9.37
CA GLU A 377 -8.10 -18.08 -9.08
C GLU A 377 -9.28 -17.92 -10.05
N THR A 378 -10.50 -17.68 -9.54
CA THR A 378 -11.73 -17.48 -10.32
C THR A 378 -11.97 -16.02 -10.71
N TRP A 379 -11.03 -15.13 -10.47
CA TRP A 379 -11.18 -13.71 -10.76
C TRP A 379 -11.33 -13.46 -12.27
N SER A 380 -12.42 -12.77 -12.63
CA SER A 380 -12.91 -12.63 -14.01
C SER A 380 -12.18 -11.53 -14.79
N VAL A 381 -10.86 -11.66 -14.93
CA VAL A 381 -10.01 -10.75 -15.72
C VAL A 381 -9.56 -11.37 -17.05
N ASP A 382 -9.45 -10.54 -18.09
CA ASP A 382 -9.19 -10.94 -19.49
C ASP A 382 -7.76 -10.63 -20.00
N GLY A 383 -7.40 -11.17 -21.17
CA GLY A 383 -6.07 -10.97 -21.75
C GLY A 383 -5.73 -9.50 -22.08
N LYS A 384 -6.73 -8.62 -22.27
CA LYS A 384 -6.47 -7.19 -22.48
C LYS A 384 -6.04 -6.54 -21.17
N GLN A 385 -6.71 -6.88 -20.07
CA GLN A 385 -6.34 -6.44 -18.73
C GLN A 385 -4.96 -6.94 -18.32
N PHE A 386 -4.56 -8.15 -18.74
CA PHE A 386 -3.17 -8.63 -18.57
C PHE A 386 -2.16 -7.68 -19.24
N GLY A 387 -2.37 -7.36 -20.52
CA GLY A 387 -1.47 -6.48 -21.27
C GLY A 387 -1.38 -5.07 -20.67
N LEU A 388 -2.52 -4.50 -20.25
CA LEU A 388 -2.58 -3.19 -19.62
C LEU A 388 -1.97 -3.19 -18.21
N THR A 389 -2.17 -4.25 -17.43
CA THR A 389 -1.52 -4.46 -16.13
C THR A 389 0.01 -4.50 -16.31
N TRP A 390 0.49 -5.25 -17.30
CA TRP A 390 1.92 -5.31 -17.61
C TRP A 390 2.50 -3.96 -17.99
N MET A 391 1.84 -3.19 -18.86
CA MET A 391 2.31 -1.85 -19.22
C MET A 391 2.28 -0.86 -18.05
N THR A 392 1.29 -0.98 -17.15
CA THR A 392 1.20 -0.15 -15.94
C THR A 392 2.32 -0.47 -14.96
N PHE A 393 2.57 -1.75 -14.69
CA PHE A 393 3.72 -2.15 -13.87
C PHE A 393 5.04 -1.80 -14.54
N TRP A 394 5.17 -1.93 -15.85
CA TRP A 394 6.39 -1.53 -16.55
C TRP A 394 6.68 -0.04 -16.37
N LEU A 395 5.67 0.83 -16.50
CA LEU A 395 5.80 2.26 -16.24
C LEU A 395 6.20 2.53 -14.78
N LEU A 396 5.54 1.88 -13.81
CA LEU A 396 5.86 2.00 -12.38
C LEU A 396 7.29 1.55 -12.07
N HIS A 397 7.70 0.38 -12.57
CA HIS A 397 9.04 -0.15 -12.40
C HIS A 397 10.08 0.79 -13.01
N THR A 398 9.79 1.38 -14.17
CA THR A 398 10.69 2.34 -14.81
C THR A 398 10.84 3.61 -13.98
N VAL A 399 9.74 4.13 -13.40
CA VAL A 399 9.76 5.27 -12.47
C VAL A 399 10.64 4.95 -11.25
N HIS A 400 10.43 3.81 -10.60
CA HIS A 400 11.28 3.43 -9.47
C HIS A 400 12.73 3.18 -9.86
N PHE A 401 12.98 2.62 -11.03
CA PHE A 401 14.33 2.42 -11.54
C PHE A 401 15.06 3.76 -11.60
N VAL A 402 14.47 4.78 -12.24
CA VAL A 402 15.14 6.09 -12.38
C VAL A 402 15.30 6.82 -11.05
N VAL A 403 14.36 6.67 -10.11
CA VAL A 403 14.47 7.24 -8.76
C VAL A 403 15.60 6.59 -7.98
N VAL A 404 15.66 5.25 -7.95
CA VAL A 404 16.69 4.50 -7.25
C VAL A 404 18.06 4.69 -7.89
N ASP A 405 18.11 4.73 -9.23
CA ASP A 405 19.35 4.97 -9.96
C ASP A 405 19.90 6.38 -9.70
N THR A 406 19.01 7.37 -9.66
CA THR A 406 19.35 8.74 -9.23
C THR A 406 19.92 8.71 -7.82
N ALA A 407 19.20 8.13 -6.85
CA ALA A 407 19.66 8.04 -5.46
C ALA A 407 21.05 7.42 -5.35
N ALA A 408 21.29 6.30 -6.04
CA ALA A 408 22.58 5.62 -6.07
C ALA A 408 23.69 6.45 -6.75
N ALA A 409 23.36 7.42 -7.60
CA ALA A 409 24.32 8.31 -8.26
C ALA A 409 24.78 9.46 -7.37
N PHE A 410 23.93 9.89 -6.44
CA PHE A 410 24.22 11.01 -5.55
C PHE A 410 24.68 10.58 -4.16
N TRP A 411 24.22 9.41 -3.67
CA TRP A 411 24.50 8.94 -2.33
C TRP A 411 25.40 7.71 -2.30
N PRO A 412 26.22 7.56 -1.25
CA PRO A 412 27.06 6.39 -1.07
C PRO A 412 26.23 5.18 -0.64
N VAL A 413 26.70 3.97 -0.99
CA VAL A 413 26.02 2.69 -0.73
C VAL A 413 25.52 2.53 0.72
N PRO A 414 26.28 2.89 1.78
CA PRO A 414 25.81 2.72 3.16
C PRO A 414 24.57 3.57 3.54
N VAL A 415 24.26 4.62 2.79
CA VAL A 415 23.09 5.49 3.03
C VAL A 415 21.85 4.98 2.29
N MET A 416 22.03 4.14 1.26
CA MET A 416 20.92 3.65 0.42
C MET A 416 19.79 2.98 1.20
N PRO A 417 20.04 2.12 2.23
CA PRO A 417 18.96 1.50 2.99
C PRO A 417 18.02 2.53 3.65
N PHE A 418 18.54 3.67 4.11
CA PHE A 418 17.75 4.74 4.72
C PHE A 418 16.79 5.37 3.71
N PHE A 419 17.29 5.64 2.50
CA PHE A 419 16.49 6.19 1.42
C PHE A 419 15.45 5.18 0.93
N ILE A 420 15.86 3.94 0.65
CA ILE A 420 14.99 2.91 0.08
C ILE A 420 13.85 2.57 1.04
N LEU A 421 14.14 2.38 2.33
CA LEU A 421 13.08 2.14 3.32
C LEU A 421 12.08 3.30 3.36
N THR A 422 12.57 4.53 3.36
CA THR A 422 11.70 5.72 3.38
C THR A 422 10.87 5.82 2.11
N TRP A 423 11.49 5.61 0.95
CA TRP A 423 10.80 5.65 -0.33
C TRP A 423 9.72 4.58 -0.45
N ILE A 424 10.00 3.35 0.02
CA ILE A 424 9.02 2.26 0.10
C ILE A 424 7.83 2.67 0.97
N VAL A 425 8.09 3.15 2.19
CA VAL A 425 7.03 3.44 3.15
C VAL A 425 6.14 4.59 2.70
N LEU A 426 6.72 5.63 2.09
CA LEU A 426 5.95 6.73 1.51
C LEU A 426 4.99 6.21 0.44
N ASN A 427 5.48 5.42 -0.50
CA ASN A 427 4.71 4.88 -1.60
C ASN A 427 3.65 3.87 -1.15
N LEU A 428 4.02 2.92 -0.28
CA LEU A 428 3.10 1.96 0.33
C LEU A 428 1.96 2.65 1.09
N SER A 429 2.27 3.69 1.88
CA SER A 429 1.23 4.41 2.63
C SER A 429 0.21 5.11 1.72
N SER A 430 0.59 5.41 0.48
CA SER A 430 -0.26 6.09 -0.48
C SER A 430 -1.17 5.15 -1.26
N SER A 431 -0.83 3.86 -1.33
CA SER A 431 -1.59 2.83 -2.06
C SER A 431 -2.35 1.89 -1.14
N VAL A 432 -2.05 1.82 0.17
CA VAL A 432 -2.70 0.88 1.10
C VAL A 432 -4.15 1.24 1.42
N SER A 433 -4.53 2.52 1.36
CA SER A 433 -5.88 2.99 1.71
C SER A 433 -6.37 4.10 0.78
N PRO A 434 -7.69 4.28 0.64
CA PRO A 434 -8.25 5.49 0.02
C PRO A 434 -7.70 6.75 0.71
N LEU A 435 -7.08 7.65 -0.05
CA LEU A 435 -6.51 8.89 0.49
C LEU A 435 -7.58 9.82 1.07
N GLU A 436 -8.84 9.66 0.68
CA GLU A 436 -10.00 10.34 1.22
C GLU A 436 -10.21 10.01 2.70
N LEU A 437 -9.91 8.77 3.12
CA LEU A 437 -9.99 8.31 4.51
C LEU A 437 -8.75 8.69 5.34
N ASN A 438 -7.68 9.15 4.71
CA ASN A 438 -6.47 9.57 5.39
C ASN A 438 -6.62 11.02 5.89
N ALA A 439 -5.91 11.36 6.97
CA ALA A 439 -5.87 12.76 7.43
C ALA A 439 -5.28 13.66 6.33
N THR A 440 -5.72 14.93 6.27
CA THR A 440 -5.36 15.87 5.19
C THR A 440 -3.85 15.98 4.96
N PHE A 441 -3.05 15.86 6.03
CA PHE A 441 -1.59 15.84 5.94
C PHE A 441 -1.07 14.78 4.97
N TYR A 442 -1.65 13.58 4.92
CA TYR A 442 -1.19 12.45 4.10
C TYR A 442 -1.70 12.49 2.65
N ARG A 443 -2.62 13.41 2.32
CA ARG A 443 -3.21 13.51 0.98
C ARG A 443 -2.23 13.96 -0.11
N TRP A 444 -1.04 14.43 0.25
CA TRP A 444 0.02 14.64 -0.75
C TRP A 444 0.43 13.33 -1.45
N GLY A 445 0.05 12.18 -0.91
CA GLY A 445 0.20 10.87 -1.55
C GLY A 445 -0.38 10.75 -2.96
N TYR A 446 -1.30 11.64 -3.38
CA TYR A 446 -1.74 11.74 -4.79
C TYR A 446 -0.58 12.03 -5.76
N ALA A 447 0.53 12.59 -5.28
CA ALA A 447 1.70 12.84 -6.11
C ALA A 447 2.65 11.63 -6.19
N LEU A 448 2.40 10.55 -5.43
CA LEU A 448 3.30 9.39 -5.38
C LEU A 448 2.96 8.36 -6.46
N PRO A 449 3.98 7.71 -7.05
CA PRO A 449 3.77 6.80 -8.17
C PRO A 449 2.93 5.57 -7.82
N ASP A 450 3.04 5.01 -6.61
CA ASP A 450 2.25 3.82 -6.23
C ASP A 450 0.75 4.10 -6.16
N ASN A 451 0.34 5.25 -5.62
CA ASN A 451 -1.09 5.63 -5.60
C ASN A 451 -1.66 5.71 -7.02
N GLU A 452 -0.94 6.35 -7.93
CA GLU A 452 -1.41 6.54 -9.30
C GLU A 452 -1.36 5.24 -10.10
N ALA A 453 -0.33 4.41 -9.92
CA ALA A 453 -0.26 3.09 -10.55
C ALA A 453 -1.34 2.15 -10.01
N TYR A 454 -1.57 2.11 -8.69
CA TYR A 454 -2.63 1.29 -8.12
C TYR A 454 -4.02 1.76 -8.58
N SER A 455 -4.25 3.08 -8.63
CA SER A 455 -5.49 3.63 -9.19
C SER A 455 -5.70 3.17 -10.65
N LEU A 456 -4.67 3.24 -11.50
CA LEU A 456 -4.73 2.73 -12.88
C LEU A 456 -5.03 1.24 -12.95
N LEU A 457 -4.42 0.44 -12.07
CA LEU A 457 -4.66 -1.00 -12.02
C LEU A 457 -6.13 -1.29 -11.69
N THR A 458 -6.71 -0.61 -10.70
CA THR A 458 -8.12 -0.81 -10.33
C THR A 458 -9.09 -0.35 -11.43
N ASP A 459 -8.75 0.71 -12.16
CA ASP A 459 -9.48 1.19 -13.35
C ASP A 459 -9.46 0.12 -14.46
N ILE A 460 -8.26 -0.42 -14.78
CA ILE A 460 -8.08 -1.50 -15.75
C ILE A 460 -8.86 -2.75 -15.32
N TRP A 461 -8.70 -3.19 -14.07
CA TRP A 461 -9.29 -4.41 -13.54
C TRP A 461 -10.81 -4.34 -13.48
N SER A 462 -11.40 -3.16 -13.32
CA SER A 462 -12.86 -2.96 -13.32
C SER A 462 -13.46 -2.64 -14.70
N HIS A 463 -12.74 -2.94 -15.78
CA HIS A 463 -13.14 -2.64 -17.16
C HIS A 463 -13.40 -1.15 -17.41
N GLY A 464 -12.51 -0.29 -16.91
CA GLY A 464 -12.61 1.15 -17.09
C GLY A 464 -13.57 1.83 -16.12
N ALA A 465 -13.88 1.23 -14.98
CA ALA A 465 -14.69 1.88 -13.96
C ALA A 465 -13.79 2.75 -13.08
N VAL A 466 -14.21 4.00 -12.86
CA VAL A 466 -13.43 5.06 -12.20
C VAL A 466 -12.21 5.48 -13.05
N PRO A 467 -12.45 6.13 -14.21
CA PRO A 467 -11.38 6.49 -15.13
C PRO A 467 -10.40 7.50 -14.52
N VAL A 468 -9.19 7.05 -14.18
CA VAL A 468 -8.14 7.87 -13.56
C VAL A 468 -6.98 8.18 -14.51
N LEU A 469 -7.02 7.64 -15.73
CA LEU A 469 -5.96 7.75 -16.73
C LEU A 469 -5.46 9.18 -16.95
N HIS A 470 -6.39 10.14 -16.97
CA HIS A 470 -6.13 11.56 -17.18
C HIS A 470 -5.28 12.21 -16.08
N ARG A 471 -5.30 11.66 -14.86
CA ARG A 471 -4.53 12.13 -13.70
C ARG A 471 -3.27 11.31 -13.50
N ALA A 472 -3.40 9.99 -13.54
CA ALA A 472 -2.33 9.08 -13.16
C ALA A 472 -1.14 9.07 -14.13
N LEU A 473 -1.40 9.05 -15.45
CA LEU A 473 -0.33 9.02 -16.43
C LEU A 473 0.55 10.29 -16.39
N PRO A 474 0.00 11.53 -16.40
CA PRO A 474 0.83 12.72 -16.28
C PRO A 474 1.75 12.72 -15.06
N ILE A 475 1.28 12.23 -13.91
CA ILE A 475 2.09 12.16 -12.68
C ILE A 475 3.22 11.15 -12.82
N LEU A 476 2.93 9.94 -13.32
CA LEU A 476 3.96 8.91 -13.58
C LEU A 476 5.00 9.40 -14.61
N PHE A 477 4.56 10.05 -15.69
CA PHE A 477 5.47 10.61 -16.69
C PHE A 477 6.28 11.81 -16.15
N ALA A 478 5.73 12.61 -15.24
CA ALA A 478 6.48 13.67 -14.57
C ALA A 478 7.63 13.09 -13.73
N TRP A 479 7.37 12.03 -12.95
CA TRP A 479 8.42 11.29 -12.24
C TRP A 479 9.45 10.71 -13.18
N LEU A 480 9.02 10.12 -14.29
CA LEU A 480 9.93 9.57 -15.29
C LEU A 480 10.82 10.66 -15.90
N LEU A 481 10.27 11.82 -16.24
CA LEU A 481 11.01 12.94 -16.83
C LEU A 481 12.04 13.51 -15.87
N VAL A 482 11.62 13.82 -14.63
CA VAL A 482 12.49 14.37 -13.58
C VAL A 482 13.56 13.35 -13.20
N GLY A 483 13.15 12.11 -12.96
CA GLY A 483 14.04 11.00 -12.59
C GLY A 483 15.05 10.68 -13.69
N SER A 484 14.63 10.60 -14.95
CA SER A 484 15.55 10.34 -16.08
C SER A 484 16.58 11.46 -16.26
N SER A 485 16.15 12.71 -16.09
CA SER A 485 17.04 13.88 -16.16
C SER A 485 18.08 13.84 -15.05
N ALA A 486 17.64 13.55 -13.81
CA ALA A 486 18.52 13.45 -12.64
C ALA A 486 19.47 12.24 -12.72
N ALA A 487 18.99 11.08 -13.17
CA ALA A 487 19.78 9.87 -13.35
C ALA A 487 20.85 10.07 -14.43
N THR A 488 20.50 10.71 -15.55
CA THR A 488 21.44 11.02 -16.63
C THR A 488 22.56 11.93 -16.12
N PHE A 489 22.20 13.03 -15.44
CA PHE A 489 23.19 13.93 -14.85
C PHE A 489 24.06 13.23 -13.80
N GLY A 490 23.44 12.42 -12.93
CA GLY A 490 24.13 11.62 -11.91
C GLY A 490 25.12 10.64 -12.50
N HIS A 491 24.77 9.97 -13.60
CA HIS A 491 25.64 9.04 -14.32
C HIS A 491 26.90 9.74 -14.87
N PHE A 492 26.73 10.87 -15.57
CA PHE A 492 27.87 11.64 -16.06
C PHE A 492 28.78 12.14 -14.93
N ARG A 493 28.21 12.57 -13.81
CA ARG A 493 28.96 12.93 -12.60
C ARG A 493 29.75 11.74 -12.07
N ARG A 494 29.16 10.54 -11.99
CA ARG A 494 29.82 9.32 -11.50
C ARG A 494 30.99 8.93 -12.40
N CYS A 495 30.82 8.95 -13.73
CA CYS A 495 31.89 8.70 -14.69
C CYS A 495 33.06 9.70 -14.54
N ARG A 496 32.77 10.99 -14.34
CA ARG A 496 33.81 12.00 -14.12
C ARG A 496 34.60 11.70 -12.84
N LEU A 497 33.90 11.52 -11.73
CA LEU A 497 34.52 11.21 -10.43
C LEU A 497 35.34 9.91 -10.44
N ALA A 498 34.94 8.92 -11.23
CA ALA A 498 35.66 7.65 -11.37
C ALA A 498 36.96 7.78 -12.20
N ARG A 499 37.04 8.77 -13.09
CA ARG A 499 38.23 9.04 -13.93
C ARG A 499 39.24 9.95 -13.23
N ASP A 500 38.75 10.83 -12.36
CA ASP A 500 39.59 11.73 -11.56
C ASP A 500 40.33 10.97 -10.43
N LYS A 501 39.90 9.74 -10.11
CA LYS A 501 40.54 8.81 -9.15
C LYS A 501 41.42 7.79 -9.84
#